data_AF-A0ABD1W7T3-F1
#
_entry.id   AF-A0ABD1W7T3-F1
#
_cell.length_a   1.000
_cell.length_b   1.000
_cell.length_c   1.000
_cell.angle_alpha   90.00
_cell.angle_beta   90.00
_cell.angle_gamma   90.00
#
_symmetry.space_group_name_H-M   'P 1'
#
loop_
_entity.id
_entity.type
_entity.pdbx_description
1 polymer ?
#
loop_
_entity_poly.entity_id
_entity_poly.type
_entity_poly.pdbx_seq_one_letter_code
_entity_poly.pdbx_strand_id
1 'polypeptide(L)'
;MDINKFYKFSLLYPTHEYNSVAREKNKKMESKNHWSVAIKIEGSSTDVAEETPFEHVPTEDGPEPPSERSSSIAGGIVALGKFDALHVGHRELAIQAAKIGVPFLLAFVGMAEILGWEPRAPIVAKCDRKRVLSSWAPHCGNVIPKEFLVEFSKVRYLTPQQFVEKLAKELRVNGVVAGQNYRFGYRAAGDATDLVQLCKEYGIGAYIINPVMDKNQDSGDINSSNSKEQGQVSSTRVRHALSKGDMKYVSELLGRHHRLMLMVKNKEKISSDRKRLSAPRSCLLNLPPKEGNYSNCSLLIGDKNEVPCRIIIDRTDIHLELNDLAASTHITSPGLELLGIDFGESMV
;
A
#
# COMPACT_ATOMS: atom_id res chain seq x y z
N MET A 1 -45.18 17.14 -25.50
CA MET A 1 -45.86 16.81 -26.77
C MET A 1 -44.92 17.17 -27.88
N ASP A 2 -44.68 16.18 -28.71
CA ASP A 2 -43.58 16.06 -29.66
C ASP A 2 -44.12 16.25 -31.09
N ILE A 3 -43.21 16.38 -32.07
CA ILE A 3 -43.38 16.12 -33.51
C ILE A 3 -43.83 17.27 -34.45
N ASN A 4 -42.89 17.69 -35.31
CA ASN A 4 -42.99 17.88 -36.78
C ASN A 4 -41.73 18.67 -37.25
N LYS A 5 -40.98 18.38 -38.32
CA LYS A 5 -41.23 17.81 -39.67
C LYS A 5 -39.84 17.49 -40.31
N PHE A 6 -39.60 16.31 -40.93
CA PHE A 6 -39.60 15.99 -42.39
C PHE A 6 -38.46 16.67 -43.22
N TYR A 7 -37.66 16.11 -44.15
CA TYR A 7 -37.64 14.95 -45.08
C TYR A 7 -36.16 14.50 -45.30
N LYS A 8 -35.76 13.21 -45.32
CA LYS A 8 -35.75 12.17 -46.39
C LYS A 8 -34.93 12.48 -47.67
N PHE A 9 -33.77 11.83 -47.84
CA PHE A 9 -33.33 11.14 -49.08
C PHE A 9 -32.29 10.07 -48.74
N SER A 10 -32.40 8.92 -49.41
CA SER A 10 -31.65 7.67 -49.19
C SER A 10 -31.03 7.17 -50.50
N LEU A 11 -30.05 6.26 -50.39
CA LEU A 11 -29.36 5.42 -51.42
C LEU A 11 -28.00 6.00 -51.86
N LEU A 12 -26.83 5.34 -51.80
CA LEU A 12 -26.41 3.93 -51.68
C LEU A 12 -25.00 3.81 -51.02
N TYR A 13 -24.73 2.67 -50.37
CA TYR A 13 -23.49 2.19 -49.71
C TYR A 13 -22.39 1.76 -50.73
N PRO A 14 -21.07 1.67 -50.41
CA PRO A 14 -20.53 0.77 -49.37
C PRO A 14 -19.43 1.31 -48.44
N THR A 15 -19.60 0.91 -47.18
CA THR A 15 -18.61 0.56 -46.15
C THR A 15 -17.13 0.62 -46.53
N HIS A 16 -16.38 1.54 -45.93
CA HIS A 16 -15.09 1.31 -45.27
C HIS A 16 -14.64 2.64 -44.61
N GLU A 17 -13.91 2.56 -43.49
CA GLU A 17 -13.24 3.68 -42.82
C GLU A 17 -14.09 4.70 -42.04
N TYR A 18 -14.73 4.26 -40.95
CA TYR A 18 -15.03 5.17 -39.84
C TYR A 18 -14.93 4.50 -38.46
N ASN A 19 -13.86 3.70 -38.26
CA ASN A 19 -13.60 3.05 -36.96
C ASN A 19 -12.12 2.96 -36.54
N SER A 20 -11.24 3.77 -37.13
CA SER A 20 -9.83 3.86 -36.71
C SER A 20 -9.54 5.04 -35.78
N VAL A 21 -10.27 6.16 -35.88
CA VAL A 21 -9.97 7.37 -35.08
C VAL A 21 -10.53 7.32 -33.64
N ALA A 22 -11.57 6.52 -33.39
CA ALA A 22 -12.12 6.31 -32.04
C ALA A 22 -11.35 5.25 -31.22
N ARG A 23 -10.57 4.38 -31.89
CA ARG A 23 -9.70 3.38 -31.23
C ARG A 23 -8.32 3.93 -30.88
N GLU A 24 -7.84 4.95 -31.59
CA GLU A 24 -6.57 5.63 -31.30
C GLU A 24 -6.66 6.57 -30.08
N LYS A 25 -7.83 7.17 -29.81
CA LYS A 25 -8.02 8.08 -28.66
C LYS A 25 -8.24 7.36 -27.32
N ASN A 26 -8.80 6.15 -27.32
CA ASN A 26 -8.94 5.34 -26.10
C ASN A 26 -7.68 4.55 -25.72
N LYS A 27 -6.73 4.32 -26.64
CA LYS A 27 -5.41 3.75 -26.31
C LYS A 27 -4.43 4.77 -25.73
N LYS A 28 -4.68 6.08 -25.88
CA LYS A 28 -3.77 7.14 -25.44
C LYS A 28 -4.01 7.63 -24.00
N MET A 29 -5.04 7.10 -23.33
CA MET A 29 -5.44 7.51 -21.97
C MET A 29 -5.08 6.45 -20.90
N GLU A 30 -4.65 5.25 -21.29
CA GLU A 30 -4.24 4.16 -20.37
C GLU A 30 -2.71 4.01 -20.21
N SER A 31 -1.90 4.90 -20.81
CA SER A 31 -0.43 4.81 -20.80
C SER A 31 0.30 5.85 -19.92
N LYS A 32 -0.40 6.62 -19.08
CA LYS A 32 0.21 7.62 -18.19
C LYS A 32 0.00 7.26 -16.72
N ASN A 33 0.71 6.25 -16.21
CA ASN A 33 0.80 5.98 -14.76
C ASN A 33 2.09 5.21 -14.41
N HIS A 34 3.23 5.69 -14.93
CA HIS A 34 4.55 5.20 -14.55
C HIS A 34 5.39 6.37 -14.00
N TRP A 35 6.40 5.99 -13.22
CA TRP A 35 7.51 6.76 -12.66
C TRP A 35 7.35 7.27 -11.22
N SER A 36 8.40 6.97 -10.44
CA SER A 36 8.96 7.79 -9.37
C SER A 36 8.69 9.28 -9.63
N VAL A 37 8.00 9.94 -8.70
CA VAL A 37 7.27 11.19 -8.95
C VAL A 37 8.18 12.42 -9.04
N ALA A 38 8.92 12.58 -10.14
CA ALA A 38 9.46 13.88 -10.53
C ALA A 38 8.48 14.61 -11.44
N ILE A 39 7.76 15.61 -10.91
CA ILE A 39 6.80 16.41 -11.68
C ILE A 39 7.37 17.79 -11.93
N LYS A 40 7.72 18.09 -13.18
CA LYS A 40 8.01 19.43 -13.69
C LYS A 40 6.67 20.08 -14.09
N ILE A 41 6.31 21.21 -13.47
CA ILE A 41 5.22 22.09 -13.96
C ILE A 41 5.87 23.43 -14.29
N GLU A 42 5.78 23.82 -15.56
CA GLU A 42 6.12 25.15 -16.10
C GLU A 42 5.00 26.15 -15.77
N GLY A 43 5.38 27.38 -15.41
CA GLY A 43 4.56 28.28 -14.59
C GLY A 43 3.85 29.41 -15.32
N SER A 44 3.32 30.34 -14.51
CA SER A 44 3.08 31.74 -14.86
C SER A 44 2.94 32.56 -13.56
N SER A 45 3.67 33.68 -13.49
CA SER A 45 3.46 34.83 -12.57
C SER A 45 2.02 35.38 -12.70
N THR A 46 1.44 36.26 -11.89
CA THR A 46 1.75 37.23 -10.82
C THR A 46 0.56 37.13 -9.81
N ASP A 47 0.51 37.64 -8.57
CA ASP A 47 0.58 39.02 -8.10
C ASP A 47 0.58 39.04 -6.56
N VAL A 48 1.10 40.15 -6.03
CA VAL A 48 1.21 40.51 -4.62
C VAL A 48 -0.10 41.14 -4.12
N ALA A 49 -0.52 40.84 -2.89
CA ALA A 49 -1.39 41.71 -2.11
C ALA A 49 -1.17 41.49 -0.59
N GLU A 50 -0.89 42.60 0.10
CA GLU A 50 -0.64 42.72 1.54
C GLU A 50 -1.93 42.75 2.39
N GLU A 51 -1.78 42.14 3.57
CA GLU A 51 -2.32 42.38 4.92
C GLU A 51 -3.72 42.98 5.19
N THR A 52 -4.42 42.38 6.18
CA THR A 52 -4.88 43.09 7.39
C THR A 52 -4.90 42.12 8.60
N PRO A 53 -4.60 42.58 9.83
CA PRO A 53 -4.56 41.74 11.03
C PRO A 53 -5.88 41.79 11.81
N PHE A 54 -6.42 40.63 12.20
CA PHE A 54 -7.55 40.53 13.14
C PHE A 54 -7.07 39.99 14.49
N GLU A 55 -7.38 40.74 15.53
CA GLU A 55 -7.16 40.44 16.94
C GLU A 55 -7.84 39.12 17.35
N HIS A 56 -7.18 38.34 18.20
CA HIS A 56 -7.76 37.14 18.83
C HIS A 56 -7.92 37.35 20.33
N VAL A 57 -9.19 37.34 20.75
CA VAL A 57 -9.68 37.22 22.13
C VAL A 57 -9.53 35.76 22.57
N PRO A 58 -9.09 35.46 23.81
CA PRO A 58 -8.88 34.09 24.27
C PRO A 58 -10.21 33.44 24.67
N THR A 59 -10.45 32.21 24.22
CA THR A 59 -11.54 31.35 24.71
C THR A 59 -10.97 30.04 25.28
N GLU A 60 -11.51 29.69 26.45
CA GLU A 60 -11.08 28.63 27.35
C GLU A 60 -11.33 27.19 26.86
N ASP A 61 -10.39 26.31 27.21
CA ASP A 61 -10.49 24.89 27.56
C ASP A 61 -11.59 24.03 26.91
N GLY A 62 -11.25 23.47 25.75
CA GLY A 62 -11.87 22.24 25.22
C GLY A 62 -11.04 20.99 25.59
N PRO A 63 -11.65 19.79 25.62
CA PRO A 63 -10.99 18.57 26.06
C PRO A 63 -9.83 18.22 25.12
N GLU A 64 -8.63 18.06 25.68
CA GLU A 64 -7.43 17.67 24.95
C GLU A 64 -7.69 16.41 24.08
N PRO A 65 -7.34 16.43 22.78
CA PRO A 65 -7.35 15.22 21.99
C PRO A 65 -6.33 14.21 22.55
N PRO A 66 -6.58 12.90 22.41
CA PRO A 66 -5.75 11.87 23.03
C PRO A 66 -4.30 12.02 22.55
N SER A 67 -3.41 12.29 23.50
CA SER A 67 -1.98 12.44 23.29
C SER A 67 -1.40 11.28 22.46
N GLU A 68 -1.10 11.55 21.20
CA GLU A 68 -0.18 10.74 20.42
C GLU A 68 1.17 10.80 21.14
N ARG A 69 1.49 9.77 21.94
CA ARG A 69 2.88 9.57 22.37
C ARG A 69 3.69 9.29 21.12
N SER A 70 4.24 10.36 20.52
CA SER A 70 5.20 10.29 19.43
C SER A 70 6.35 9.42 19.90
N SER A 71 6.38 8.17 19.42
CA SER A 71 7.50 7.28 19.68
C SER A 71 8.71 7.88 19.00
N SER A 72 9.63 8.44 19.78
CA SER A 72 10.86 9.02 19.25
C SER A 72 11.65 7.95 18.49
N ILE A 73 12.14 8.32 17.31
CA ILE A 73 13.05 7.51 16.49
C ILE A 73 14.50 8.00 16.59
N ALA A 74 14.78 8.87 17.56
CA ALA A 74 16.12 9.41 17.80
C ALA A 74 17.11 8.27 18.07
N GLY A 75 18.29 8.36 17.47
CA GLY A 75 19.31 7.31 17.53
C GLY A 75 19.04 6.10 16.61
N GLY A 76 17.87 6.02 15.98
CA GLY A 76 17.47 4.92 15.12
C GLY A 76 18.06 4.97 13.71
N ILE A 77 17.93 3.86 12.99
CA ILE A 77 18.25 3.75 11.56
C ILE A 77 16.93 3.62 10.80
N VAL A 78 16.63 4.58 9.92
CA VAL A 78 15.35 4.64 9.22
C VAL A 78 15.45 4.07 7.81
N ALA A 79 14.72 2.99 7.55
CA ALA A 79 14.40 2.57 6.20
C ALA A 79 13.35 3.52 5.60
N LEU A 80 13.64 4.10 4.44
CA LEU A 80 12.78 5.05 3.75
C LEU A 80 11.92 4.35 2.68
N GLY A 81 10.60 4.57 2.69
CA GLY A 81 9.73 3.96 1.70
C GLY A 81 8.23 4.13 1.96
N LYS A 82 7.40 3.68 1.01
CA LYS A 82 5.93 3.71 1.15
C LYS A 82 5.39 2.55 1.99
N PHE A 83 6.10 1.41 2.02
CA PHE A 83 5.80 0.24 2.85
C PHE A 83 4.36 -0.32 2.74
N ASP A 84 3.71 -0.19 1.56
CA ASP A 84 2.32 -0.63 1.31
C ASP A 84 2.16 -2.16 1.45
N ALA A 85 2.96 -2.95 0.73
CA ALA A 85 2.88 -4.42 0.76
C ALA A 85 3.61 -5.09 1.94
N LEU A 86 4.57 -4.39 2.56
CA LEU A 86 5.57 -5.02 3.44
C LEU A 86 6.16 -6.30 2.78
N HIS A 87 6.61 -6.23 1.53
CA HIS A 87 7.15 -7.36 0.77
C HIS A 87 8.62 -7.65 1.12
N VAL A 88 9.24 -8.68 0.51
CA VAL A 88 10.63 -9.07 0.82
C VAL A 88 11.65 -7.94 0.60
N GLY A 89 11.44 -7.07 -0.39
CA GLY A 89 12.26 -5.86 -0.56
C GLY A 89 12.19 -4.86 0.62
N HIS A 90 11.03 -4.71 1.27
CA HIS A 90 10.92 -3.87 2.46
C HIS A 90 11.58 -4.54 3.68
N ARG A 91 11.45 -5.87 3.78
CA ARG A 91 12.14 -6.64 4.82
C ARG A 91 13.66 -6.49 4.68
N GLU A 92 14.20 -6.50 3.47
CA GLU A 92 15.62 -6.27 3.24
C GLU A 92 16.09 -4.88 3.71
N LEU A 93 15.33 -3.82 3.45
CA LEU A 93 15.63 -2.50 4.01
C LEU A 93 15.68 -2.52 5.55
N ALA A 94 14.72 -3.22 6.18
CA ALA A 94 14.67 -3.36 7.64
C ALA A 94 15.87 -4.15 8.19
N ILE A 95 16.25 -5.24 7.52
CA ILE A 95 17.42 -6.07 7.88
C ILE A 95 18.69 -5.22 7.83
N GLN A 96 18.87 -4.43 6.77
CA GLN A 96 20.06 -3.58 6.62
C GLN A 96 20.08 -2.48 7.67
N ALA A 97 18.93 -1.89 8.01
CA ALA A 97 18.83 -0.95 9.12
C ALA A 97 19.20 -1.62 10.46
N ALA A 98 18.74 -2.84 10.69
CA ALA A 98 18.99 -3.61 11.91
C ALA A 98 20.46 -3.99 12.11
N LYS A 99 21.22 -4.17 11.01
CA LYS A 99 22.67 -4.42 11.07
C LYS A 99 23.47 -3.24 11.62
N ILE A 100 22.90 -2.03 11.55
CA ILE A 100 23.57 -0.79 11.92
C ILE A 100 23.07 -0.29 13.29
N GLY A 101 21.77 -0.44 13.58
CA GLY A 101 21.15 0.03 14.81
C GLY A 101 19.68 -0.36 14.92
N VAL A 102 18.91 0.34 15.75
CA VAL A 102 17.47 0.03 15.93
C VAL A 102 16.69 0.38 14.65
N PRO A 103 16.03 -0.60 13.99
CA PRO A 103 15.41 -0.40 12.70
C PRO A 103 14.03 0.25 12.82
N PHE A 104 13.79 1.29 12.02
CA PHE A 104 12.49 1.92 11.84
C PHE A 104 12.10 1.95 10.37
N LEU A 105 10.82 1.80 10.06
CA LEU A 105 10.26 2.05 8.73
C LEU A 105 9.61 3.43 8.73
N LEU A 106 10.22 4.40 8.07
CA LEU A 106 9.64 5.74 7.94
C LEU A 106 8.78 5.78 6.68
N ALA A 107 7.47 5.92 6.86
CA ALA A 107 6.49 5.97 5.79
C ALA A 107 5.72 7.29 5.76
N PHE A 108 5.22 7.66 4.58
CA PHE A 108 4.41 8.86 4.39
C PHE A 108 2.92 8.50 4.27
N VAL A 109 2.08 9.13 5.10
CA VAL A 109 0.62 8.97 5.08
C VAL A 109 -0.09 10.16 4.43
N GLY A 110 -1.31 9.97 3.94
CA GLY A 110 -2.10 11.04 3.28
C GLY A 110 -1.66 11.38 1.85
N MET A 111 -0.63 10.73 1.31
CA MET A 111 -0.11 11.01 -0.03
C MET A 111 -1.15 10.86 -1.14
N ALA A 112 -1.98 9.80 -1.08
CA ALA A 112 -2.98 9.54 -2.13
C ALA A 112 -4.03 10.65 -2.20
N GLU A 113 -4.55 11.08 -1.06
CA GLU A 113 -5.52 12.18 -0.97
C GLU A 113 -4.93 13.50 -1.48
N ILE A 114 -3.74 13.86 -1.01
CA ILE A 114 -3.05 15.10 -1.40
C ILE A 114 -2.73 15.14 -2.90
N LEU A 115 -2.46 13.99 -3.52
CA LEU A 115 -2.15 13.89 -4.95
C LEU A 115 -3.37 13.58 -5.82
N GLY A 116 -4.58 13.49 -5.24
CA GLY A 116 -5.81 13.19 -5.97
C GLY A 116 -5.85 11.78 -6.56
N TRP A 117 -5.14 10.83 -5.96
CA TRP A 117 -5.17 9.42 -6.37
C TRP A 117 -6.40 8.72 -5.86
N GLU A 118 -6.96 7.82 -6.67
CA GLU A 118 -8.08 7.01 -6.20
C GLU A 118 -7.70 6.17 -4.97
N PRO A 119 -8.57 6.13 -3.94
CA PRO A 119 -8.38 5.25 -2.80
C PRO A 119 -8.23 3.80 -3.24
N ARG A 120 -7.19 3.14 -2.75
CA ARG A 120 -6.97 1.70 -2.97
C ARG A 120 -6.91 0.99 -1.65
N ALA A 121 -7.54 -0.18 -1.57
CA ALA A 121 -7.39 -1.06 -0.42
C ALA A 121 -5.89 -1.34 -0.17
N PRO A 122 -5.43 -1.30 1.10
CA PRO A 122 -4.05 -1.63 1.42
C PRO A 122 -3.80 -3.12 1.15
N ILE A 123 -2.56 -3.52 0.91
CA ILE A 123 -2.23 -4.95 0.77
C ILE A 123 -2.22 -5.64 2.15
N VAL A 124 -1.77 -4.92 3.18
CA VAL A 124 -1.75 -5.38 4.58
C VAL A 124 -2.70 -4.50 5.38
N ALA A 125 -3.68 -5.10 6.04
CA ALA A 125 -4.61 -4.36 6.90
C ALA A 125 -3.86 -3.66 8.04
N LYS A 126 -4.31 -2.46 8.44
CA LYS A 126 -3.66 -1.69 9.51
C LYS A 126 -3.52 -2.48 10.82
N CYS A 127 -4.53 -3.28 11.17
CA CYS A 127 -4.52 -4.15 12.35
C CYS A 127 -3.50 -5.29 12.27
N ASP A 128 -3.09 -5.71 11.06
CA ASP A 128 -2.21 -6.85 10.84
C ASP A 128 -0.73 -6.46 10.63
N ARG A 129 -0.44 -5.17 10.42
CA ARG A 129 0.94 -4.69 10.17
C ARG A 129 1.91 -5.08 11.29
N LYS A 130 1.49 -4.97 12.56
CA LYS A 130 2.32 -5.36 13.71
C LYS A 130 2.75 -6.82 13.64
N ARG A 131 1.85 -7.74 13.30
CA ARG A 131 2.19 -9.16 13.12
C ARG A 131 3.23 -9.35 12.02
N VAL A 132 3.06 -8.68 10.87
CA VAL A 132 4.02 -8.75 9.76
C VAL A 132 5.41 -8.27 10.21
N LEU A 133 5.49 -7.15 10.93
CA LEU A 133 6.77 -6.63 11.43
C LEU A 133 7.38 -7.54 12.50
N SER A 134 6.56 -8.12 13.39
CA SER A 134 7.04 -9.10 14.37
C SER A 134 7.65 -10.32 13.69
N SER A 135 7.09 -10.77 12.56
CA SER A 135 7.67 -11.87 11.78
C SER A 135 9.07 -11.57 11.21
N TRP A 136 9.49 -10.30 11.19
CA TRP A 136 10.82 -9.90 10.71
C TRP A 136 11.88 -9.88 11.81
N ALA A 137 11.50 -9.98 13.09
CA ALA A 137 12.44 -9.92 14.20
C ALA A 137 13.60 -10.94 14.08
N PRO A 138 13.37 -12.22 13.71
CA PRO A 138 14.46 -13.18 13.54
C PRO A 138 15.49 -12.77 12.48
N HIS A 139 15.07 -12.00 11.46
CA HIS A 139 15.95 -11.47 10.43
C HIS A 139 16.64 -10.16 10.85
N CYS A 140 16.12 -9.48 11.86
CA CYS A 140 16.56 -8.16 12.33
C CYS A 140 17.26 -8.25 13.70
N GLY A 141 18.00 -9.33 13.97
CA GLY A 141 18.71 -9.50 15.24
C GLY A 141 17.79 -9.61 16.46
N ASN A 142 16.61 -10.22 16.29
CA ASN A 142 15.53 -10.31 17.29
C ASN A 142 14.90 -8.97 17.70
N VAL A 143 15.12 -7.90 16.93
CA VAL A 143 14.44 -6.62 17.11
C VAL A 143 13.26 -6.51 16.15
N ILE A 144 12.07 -6.23 16.69
CA ILE A 144 10.88 -5.96 15.87
C ILE A 144 11.01 -4.55 15.26
N PRO A 145 11.08 -4.40 13.92
CA PRO A 145 11.08 -3.07 13.29
C PRO A 145 9.78 -2.33 13.61
N LYS A 146 9.87 -1.03 13.86
CA LYS A 146 8.71 -0.17 14.16
C LYS A 146 8.43 0.78 13.02
N GLU A 147 7.17 1.08 12.79
CA GLU A 147 6.78 2.10 11.83
C GLU A 147 6.79 3.48 12.47
N PHE A 148 7.26 4.46 11.70
CA PHE A 148 7.13 5.86 12.01
C PHE A 148 6.44 6.57 10.84
N LEU A 149 5.27 7.12 11.10
CA LEU A 149 4.43 7.70 10.06
C LEU A 149 4.58 9.22 10.07
N VAL A 150 4.90 9.78 8.90
CA VAL A 150 4.97 11.22 8.69
C VAL A 150 3.86 11.62 7.75
N GLU A 151 3.09 12.65 8.11
CA GLU A 151 2.10 13.22 7.21
C GLU A 151 2.79 13.80 5.97
N PHE A 152 2.37 13.37 4.78
CA PHE A 152 2.98 13.83 3.54
C PHE A 152 2.85 15.35 3.35
N SER A 153 1.78 15.97 3.86
CA SER A 153 1.57 17.42 3.86
C SER A 153 2.71 18.18 4.53
N LYS A 154 3.31 17.63 5.60
CA LYS A 154 4.40 18.24 6.37
C LYS A 154 5.76 18.16 5.68
N VAL A 155 5.90 17.34 4.64
CA VAL A 155 7.19 17.09 3.97
C VAL A 155 7.16 17.34 2.45
N ARG A 156 5.97 17.45 1.83
CA ARG A 156 5.83 17.49 0.37
C ARG A 156 6.56 18.63 -0.32
N TYR A 157 6.79 19.75 0.37
CA TYR A 157 7.44 20.95 -0.17
C TYR A 157 8.89 21.11 0.27
N LEU A 158 9.42 20.19 1.08
CA LEU A 158 10.81 20.25 1.52
C LEU A 158 11.73 19.99 0.34
N THR A 159 12.77 20.81 0.18
CA THR A 159 13.89 20.46 -0.71
C THR A 159 14.58 19.18 -0.23
N PRO A 160 15.38 18.51 -1.07
CA PRO A 160 16.19 17.37 -0.62
C PRO A 160 17.02 17.71 0.64
N GLN A 161 17.66 18.88 0.66
CA GLN A 161 18.42 19.35 1.82
C GLN A 161 17.56 19.51 3.08
N GLN A 162 16.41 20.19 2.99
CA GLN A 162 15.50 20.37 4.12
C GLN A 162 14.94 19.04 4.64
N PHE A 163 14.70 18.08 3.74
CA PHE A 163 14.26 16.75 4.14
C PHE A 163 15.34 16.03 4.96
N VAL A 164 16.60 16.05 4.52
CA VAL A 164 17.71 15.44 5.27
C VAL A 164 17.99 16.19 6.57
N GLU A 165 17.89 17.51 6.57
CA GLU A 165 17.96 18.32 7.79
C GLU A 165 16.91 17.90 8.81
N LYS A 166 15.67 17.69 8.37
CA LYS A 166 14.59 17.20 9.23
C LYS A 166 14.93 15.85 9.85
N LEU A 167 15.47 14.92 9.05
CA LEU A 167 15.90 13.61 9.53
C LEU A 167 17.00 13.74 10.60
N ALA A 168 18.03 14.54 10.33
CA ALA A 168 19.20 14.68 11.20
C ALA A 168 18.93 15.52 12.46
N LYS A 169 18.24 16.65 12.34
CA LYS A 169 18.09 17.62 13.44
C LYS A 169 16.80 17.46 14.21
N GLU A 170 15.67 17.25 13.53
CA GLU A 170 14.37 17.16 14.20
C GLU A 170 14.07 15.73 14.67
N LEU A 171 14.27 14.76 13.79
CA LEU A 171 14.04 13.34 14.09
C LEU A 171 15.25 12.69 14.77
N ARG A 172 16.44 13.30 14.65
CA ARG A 172 17.69 12.88 15.31
C ARG A 172 18.05 11.42 15.02
N VAL A 173 17.82 10.97 13.80
CA VAL A 173 18.19 9.61 13.37
C VAL A 173 19.70 9.51 13.18
N ASN A 174 20.28 8.33 13.37
CA ASN A 174 21.72 8.11 13.17
C ASN A 174 22.05 7.73 11.72
N GLY A 175 21.06 7.32 10.94
CA GLY A 175 21.24 7.04 9.52
C GLY A 175 19.98 6.58 8.81
N VAL A 176 20.11 6.44 7.51
CA VAL A 176 19.03 6.08 6.58
C VAL A 176 19.41 4.87 5.74
N VAL A 177 18.44 4.02 5.44
CA VAL A 177 18.56 2.95 4.44
C VAL A 177 17.53 3.19 3.34
N ALA A 178 17.96 3.16 2.09
CA ALA A 178 17.08 3.37 0.94
C ALA A 178 17.45 2.44 -0.22
N GLY A 179 16.49 2.17 -1.10
CA GLY A 179 16.77 1.47 -2.35
C GLY A 179 17.45 2.39 -3.37
N GLN A 180 18.19 1.82 -4.32
CA GLN A 180 18.88 2.57 -5.39
C GLN A 180 17.96 3.49 -6.20
N ASN A 181 16.68 3.13 -6.36
CA ASN A 181 15.68 3.91 -7.10
C ASN A 181 14.91 4.91 -6.21
N TYR A 182 15.35 5.14 -4.97
CA TYR A 182 14.67 6.04 -4.05
C TYR A 182 14.75 7.49 -4.52
N ARG A 183 13.63 8.20 -4.39
CA ARG A 183 13.50 9.61 -4.74
C ARG A 183 12.81 10.38 -3.63
N PHE A 184 13.23 11.62 -3.41
CA PHE A 184 12.74 12.44 -2.30
C PHE A 184 12.86 13.95 -2.57
N GLY A 185 12.36 14.74 -1.63
CA GLY A 185 12.25 16.18 -1.77
C GLY A 185 11.12 16.60 -2.72
N TYR A 186 10.90 17.90 -2.79
CA TYR A 186 9.84 18.51 -3.59
C TYR A 186 9.98 18.07 -5.04
N ARG A 187 8.89 17.54 -5.61
CA ARG A 187 8.85 16.99 -6.98
C ARG A 187 9.96 15.96 -7.22
N ALA A 188 10.28 15.13 -6.22
CA ALA A 188 11.32 14.10 -6.28
C ALA A 188 12.66 14.61 -6.82
N ALA A 189 13.02 15.86 -6.51
CA ALA A 189 14.24 16.48 -7.01
C ALA A 189 15.50 15.72 -6.61
N GLY A 190 15.50 15.06 -5.44
CA GLY A 190 16.62 14.29 -4.92
C GLY A 190 16.57 12.81 -5.31
N ASP A 191 17.74 12.21 -5.50
CA ASP A 191 17.97 10.78 -5.73
C ASP A 191 18.91 10.13 -4.69
N ALA A 192 19.20 8.84 -4.85
CA ALA A 192 20.06 8.11 -3.92
C ALA A 192 21.48 8.72 -3.75
N THR A 193 22.02 9.35 -4.80
CA THR A 193 23.33 10.02 -4.75
C THR A 193 23.23 11.29 -3.90
N ASP A 194 22.19 12.10 -4.13
CA ASP A 194 21.91 13.30 -3.33
C ASP A 194 21.72 12.93 -1.85
N LEU A 195 21.01 11.83 -1.57
CA LEU A 195 20.78 11.36 -0.21
C LEU A 195 22.11 11.06 0.50
N VAL A 196 23.04 10.36 -0.15
CA VAL A 196 24.36 10.04 0.43
C VAL A 196 25.15 11.31 0.71
N GLN A 197 25.20 12.23 -0.26
CA GLN A 197 25.94 13.48 -0.13
C GLN A 197 25.39 14.35 1.00
N LEU A 198 24.08 14.57 1.02
CA LEU A 198 23.42 15.38 2.04
C LEU A 198 23.53 14.72 3.42
N CYS A 199 23.31 13.41 3.56
CA CYS A 199 23.45 12.75 4.86
C CYS A 199 24.86 12.92 5.44
N LYS A 200 25.90 12.86 4.60
CA LYS A 200 27.28 13.12 5.01
C LYS A 200 27.47 14.54 5.54
N GLU A 201 26.89 15.55 4.88
CA GLU A 201 26.94 16.94 5.32
C GLU A 201 26.26 17.17 6.68
N TYR A 202 25.19 16.43 6.95
CA TYR A 202 24.45 16.48 8.22
C TYR A 202 24.95 15.47 9.28
N GLY A 203 26.03 14.73 9.01
CA GLY A 203 26.67 13.84 9.98
C GLY A 203 25.91 12.54 10.29
N ILE A 204 25.03 12.07 9.39
CA ILE A 204 24.28 10.81 9.54
C ILE A 204 24.68 9.81 8.44
N GLY A 205 24.57 8.50 8.74
CA GLY A 205 24.89 7.46 7.75
C GLY A 205 23.84 7.34 6.64
N ALA A 206 24.24 7.00 5.42
CA ALA A 206 23.33 6.67 4.33
C ALA A 206 23.76 5.37 3.65
N TYR A 207 22.83 4.42 3.56
CA TYR A 207 23.09 3.07 3.05
C TYR A 207 22.12 2.77 1.90
N ILE A 208 22.67 2.73 0.68
CA ILE A 208 21.90 2.46 -0.54
C ILE A 208 22.00 0.97 -0.87
N ILE A 209 20.86 0.31 -1.02
CA ILE A 209 20.79 -1.13 -1.30
C ILE A 209 20.25 -1.41 -2.69
N ASN A 210 20.69 -2.51 -3.28
CA ASN A 210 20.14 -3.02 -4.52
C ASN A 210 18.70 -3.53 -4.30
N PRO A 211 17.83 -3.41 -5.32
CA PRO A 211 16.50 -3.98 -5.25
C PRO A 211 16.54 -5.51 -5.08
N VAL A 212 15.61 -6.05 -4.28
CA VAL A 212 15.39 -7.49 -4.25
C VAL A 212 14.70 -7.90 -5.55
N MET A 213 15.33 -8.82 -6.27
CA MET A 213 14.80 -9.35 -7.54
C MET A 213 13.93 -10.57 -7.27
N ASP A 214 12.86 -10.67 -8.04
CA ASP A 214 12.01 -11.84 -8.13
C ASP A 214 12.80 -13.02 -8.72
N LYS A 215 12.52 -14.22 -8.20
CA LYS A 215 13.12 -15.47 -8.66
C LYS A 215 12.51 -15.92 -9.98
N ASN A 216 11.25 -15.56 -10.23
CA ASN A 216 10.54 -15.90 -11.46
C ASN A 216 10.74 -14.74 -12.45
N GLN A 217 11.86 -14.76 -13.18
CA GLN A 217 12.17 -13.75 -14.21
C GLN A 217 11.16 -13.71 -15.38
N ASP A 218 10.20 -14.65 -15.41
CA ASP A 218 9.29 -14.92 -16.54
C ASP A 218 7.99 -14.11 -16.60
N SER A 219 7.74 -13.14 -15.71
CA SER A 219 6.62 -12.23 -15.94
C SER A 219 7.03 -11.13 -16.94
N GLY A 220 7.01 -11.47 -18.23
CA GLY A 220 7.05 -10.50 -19.32
C GLY A 220 6.00 -9.40 -19.13
N ASP A 221 6.48 -8.17 -19.20
CA ASP A 221 5.80 -6.88 -19.35
C ASP A 221 4.47 -6.62 -18.66
N ILE A 222 4.47 -5.60 -17.79
CA ILE A 222 3.49 -4.52 -17.87
C ILE A 222 4.20 -3.17 -17.63
N ASN A 223 4.51 -2.48 -18.74
CA ASN A 223 4.70 -1.02 -18.84
C ASN A 223 5.91 -0.35 -18.16
N SER A 224 6.96 -1.07 -17.71
CA SER A 224 8.22 -0.39 -17.38
C SER A 224 9.01 -0.12 -18.65
N SER A 225 8.97 1.13 -19.14
CA SER A 225 9.79 1.60 -20.26
C SER A 225 11.30 1.55 -19.96
N ASN A 226 11.72 1.05 -18.79
CA ASN A 226 13.11 0.86 -18.40
C ASN A 226 13.36 -0.61 -18.08
N SER A 227 14.19 -1.25 -18.90
CA SER A 227 14.73 -2.60 -18.69
C SER A 227 15.39 -2.82 -17.31
N LYS A 228 15.73 -1.75 -16.59
CA LYS A 228 16.41 -1.79 -15.27
C LYS A 228 15.52 -2.23 -14.09
N GLU A 229 14.19 -2.13 -14.20
CA GLU A 229 13.27 -2.51 -13.10
C GLU A 229 12.59 -3.87 -13.33
N GLN A 230 12.92 -4.54 -14.44
CA GLN A 230 12.31 -5.81 -14.78
C GLN A 230 12.71 -6.87 -13.75
N GLY A 231 11.70 -7.43 -13.09
CA GLY A 231 11.88 -8.42 -12.04
C GLY A 231 12.09 -7.86 -10.63
N GLN A 232 12.17 -6.54 -10.40
CA GLN A 232 12.24 -6.03 -9.02
C GLN A 232 10.95 -6.33 -8.24
N VAL A 233 11.06 -6.90 -7.04
CA VAL A 233 9.92 -7.06 -6.12
C VAL A 233 9.37 -5.69 -5.72
N SER A 234 8.07 -5.47 -5.95
CA SER A 234 7.40 -4.20 -5.66
C SER A 234 5.94 -4.40 -5.24
N SER A 235 5.35 -3.40 -4.59
CA SER A 235 3.92 -3.41 -4.23
C SER A 235 3.01 -3.49 -5.46
N THR A 236 3.45 -2.94 -6.61
CA THR A 236 2.76 -3.07 -7.90
C THR A 236 2.68 -4.53 -8.35
N ARG A 237 3.80 -5.27 -8.28
CA ARG A 237 3.82 -6.70 -8.61
C ARG A 237 2.94 -7.52 -7.67
N VAL A 238 2.96 -7.22 -6.36
CA VAL A 238 2.07 -7.89 -5.40
C VAL A 238 0.60 -7.66 -5.76
N ARG A 239 0.20 -6.42 -6.08
CA ARG A 239 -1.18 -6.10 -6.52
C ARG A 239 -1.52 -6.81 -7.82
N HIS A 240 -0.58 -6.92 -8.75
CA HIS A 240 -0.77 -7.67 -9.99
C HIS A 240 -0.96 -9.17 -9.74
N ALA A 241 -0.12 -9.79 -8.91
CA ALA A 241 -0.25 -11.19 -8.56
C ALA A 241 -1.59 -11.48 -7.86
N LEU A 242 -2.02 -10.61 -6.94
CA LEU A 242 -3.34 -10.66 -6.31
C LEU A 242 -4.47 -10.55 -7.35
N SER A 243 -4.36 -9.65 -8.34
CA SER A 243 -5.39 -9.49 -9.38
C SER A 243 -5.46 -10.68 -10.35
N LYS A 244 -4.43 -11.52 -10.39
CA LYS A 244 -4.42 -12.81 -11.08
C LYS A 244 -4.89 -13.98 -10.20
N GLY A 245 -4.92 -13.81 -8.87
CA GLY A 245 -5.24 -14.88 -7.93
C GLY A 245 -4.10 -15.88 -7.73
N ASP A 246 -2.88 -15.54 -8.15
CA ASP A 246 -1.70 -16.41 -8.00
C ASP A 246 -1.13 -16.31 -6.58
N MET A 247 -1.74 -17.06 -5.66
CA MET A 247 -1.38 -16.97 -4.23
C MET A 247 0.00 -17.53 -3.91
N LYS A 248 0.52 -18.44 -4.74
CA LYS A 248 1.89 -18.93 -4.61
C LYS A 248 2.85 -17.79 -4.89
N TYR A 249 2.69 -17.12 -6.03
CA TYR A 249 3.56 -16.02 -6.41
C TYR A 249 3.40 -14.80 -5.49
N VAL A 250 2.18 -14.51 -5.02
CA VAL A 250 1.97 -13.50 -3.94
C VAL A 250 2.81 -13.84 -2.70
N SER A 251 2.80 -15.11 -2.28
CA SER A 251 3.54 -15.55 -1.09
C SER A 251 5.06 -15.43 -1.28
N GLU A 252 5.57 -15.71 -2.48
CA GLU A 252 6.98 -15.53 -2.84
C GLU A 252 7.40 -14.05 -2.77
N LEU A 253 6.62 -13.14 -3.37
CA LEU A 253 6.89 -11.70 -3.33
C LEU A 253 6.80 -11.12 -1.91
N LEU A 254 5.84 -11.60 -1.10
CA LEU A 254 5.66 -11.16 0.27
C LEU A 254 6.66 -11.79 1.24
N GLY A 255 7.18 -12.98 0.91
CA GLY A 255 7.96 -13.84 1.79
C GLY A 255 7.17 -14.33 3.01
N ARG A 256 5.84 -14.45 2.85
CA ARG A 256 4.84 -14.95 3.82
C ARG A 256 3.50 -15.15 3.09
N HIS A 257 2.57 -15.88 3.69
CA HIS A 257 1.19 -15.92 3.20
C HIS A 257 0.51 -14.56 3.26
N HIS A 258 -0.31 -14.29 2.25
CA HIS A 258 -1.21 -13.15 2.28
C HIS A 258 -2.33 -13.42 3.29
N ARG A 259 -2.46 -12.53 4.27
CA ARG A 259 -3.55 -12.57 5.24
C ARG A 259 -4.62 -11.56 4.87
N LEU A 260 -5.83 -12.04 4.59
CA LEU A 260 -7.01 -11.21 4.41
C LEU A 260 -7.68 -11.01 5.76
N MET A 261 -7.91 -9.76 6.14
CA MET A 261 -8.56 -9.40 7.39
C MET A 261 -9.99 -8.93 7.14
N LEU A 262 -10.92 -9.40 7.97
CA LEU A 262 -12.33 -9.09 7.87
C LEU A 262 -12.87 -8.58 9.21
N MET A 263 -13.69 -7.54 9.17
CA MET A 263 -14.42 -7.05 10.32
C MET A 263 -15.91 -7.34 10.17
N VAL A 264 -16.41 -8.28 10.97
CA VAL A 264 -17.82 -8.70 10.98
C VAL A 264 -18.52 -8.02 12.15
N LYS A 265 -19.59 -7.26 11.88
CA LYS A 265 -20.22 -6.37 12.88
C LYS A 265 -21.51 -6.90 13.51
N ASN A 266 -22.24 -7.84 12.90
CA ASN A 266 -23.42 -8.53 13.49
C ASN A 266 -23.97 -9.60 12.52
N LYS A 267 -24.75 -10.56 13.05
CA LYS A 267 -25.26 -11.80 12.40
C LYS A 267 -26.07 -11.64 11.10
N GLU A 268 -26.53 -10.44 10.72
CA GLU A 268 -27.43 -10.26 9.57
C GLU A 268 -26.78 -10.52 8.19
N LYS A 269 -25.46 -10.68 8.14
CA LYS A 269 -24.71 -10.91 6.89
C LYS A 269 -24.12 -12.31 6.75
N ILE A 270 -24.31 -13.17 7.75
CA ILE A 270 -23.84 -14.56 7.76
C ILE A 270 -25.05 -15.45 7.48
N SER A 271 -25.24 -15.86 6.23
CA SER A 271 -26.06 -17.03 5.93
C SER A 271 -25.25 -18.27 6.31
N SER A 272 -25.54 -18.83 7.48
CA SER A 272 -24.98 -20.12 7.88
C SER A 272 -25.90 -21.23 7.38
N ASP A 273 -25.55 -21.84 6.25
CA ASP A 273 -26.07 -23.16 5.90
C ASP A 273 -25.03 -24.21 6.29
N ARG A 274 -25.08 -24.62 7.56
CA ARG A 274 -24.35 -25.69 8.29
C ARG A 274 -22.80 -25.79 8.17
N LYS A 275 -22.17 -25.27 7.12
CA LYS A 275 -20.71 -25.29 6.84
C LYS A 275 -20.19 -24.06 6.09
N ARG A 276 -21.06 -23.17 5.61
CA ARG A 276 -20.67 -21.99 4.82
C ARG A 276 -21.00 -20.70 5.58
N LEU A 277 -20.01 -19.83 5.72
CA LEU A 277 -20.10 -18.50 6.31
C LEU A 277 -19.91 -17.48 5.19
N SER A 278 -20.87 -16.59 4.97
CA SER A 278 -20.77 -15.53 3.95
C SER A 278 -20.57 -14.16 4.60
N ALA A 279 -19.83 -13.27 3.96
CA ALA A 279 -19.70 -11.87 4.35
C ALA A 279 -19.54 -10.97 3.13
N PRO A 280 -20.15 -9.78 3.10
CA PRO A 280 -19.94 -8.83 2.02
C PRO A 280 -18.51 -8.35 1.95
N ARG A 281 -18.02 -8.06 0.74
CA ARG A 281 -16.68 -7.52 0.51
C ARG A 281 -16.43 -6.18 1.24
N SER A 282 -17.48 -5.46 1.62
CA SER A 282 -17.38 -4.27 2.47
C SER A 282 -16.78 -4.54 3.86
N CYS A 283 -16.74 -5.81 4.30
CA CYS A 283 -16.11 -6.22 5.55
C CYS A 283 -14.58 -6.38 5.43
N LEU A 284 -14.03 -6.41 4.22
CA LEU A 284 -12.59 -6.60 3.99
C LEU A 284 -11.81 -5.35 4.39
N LEU A 285 -10.72 -5.54 5.12
CA LEU A 285 -9.84 -4.46 5.60
C LEU A 285 -8.59 -4.28 4.72
N ASN A 286 -8.36 -5.20 3.79
CA ASN A 286 -7.25 -5.16 2.83
C ASN A 286 -7.63 -5.87 1.52
N LEU A 287 -6.79 -5.70 0.51
CA LEU A 287 -7.01 -6.13 -0.87
C LEU A 287 -7.14 -7.66 -0.94
N PRO A 288 -8.32 -8.22 -1.26
CA PRO A 288 -8.44 -9.65 -1.51
C PRO A 288 -7.77 -10.05 -2.83
N PRO A 289 -7.45 -11.35 -3.01
CA PRO A 289 -7.10 -11.84 -4.34
C PRO A 289 -8.32 -11.81 -5.27
N LYS A 290 -8.08 -12.12 -6.55
CA LYS A 290 -9.10 -12.18 -7.60
C LYS A 290 -10.29 -13.05 -7.17
N GLU A 291 -11.47 -12.73 -7.70
CA GLU A 291 -12.62 -13.65 -7.68
C GLU A 291 -12.18 -15.05 -8.11
N GLY A 292 -12.62 -16.06 -7.35
CA GLY A 292 -12.16 -17.42 -7.54
C GLY A 292 -12.35 -18.31 -6.31
N ASN A 293 -11.81 -19.52 -6.41
CA ASN A 293 -11.87 -20.54 -5.40
C ASN A 293 -10.47 -20.86 -4.87
N TYR A 294 -10.30 -20.86 -3.55
CA TYR A 294 -9.03 -21.09 -2.89
C TYR A 294 -9.23 -22.20 -1.86
N SER A 295 -8.63 -23.36 -2.11
CA SER A 295 -8.85 -24.57 -1.30
C SER A 295 -7.86 -24.73 -0.14
N ASN A 296 -6.71 -24.03 -0.21
CA ASN A 296 -5.65 -24.08 0.79
C ASN A 296 -5.67 -22.77 1.57
N CYS A 297 -6.63 -22.62 2.47
CA CYS A 297 -6.74 -21.47 3.34
C CYS A 297 -6.89 -21.89 4.79
N SER A 298 -6.49 -20.99 5.67
CA SER A 298 -6.59 -21.16 7.11
C SER A 298 -7.32 -19.98 7.72
N LEU A 299 -8.46 -20.27 8.37
CA LEU A 299 -9.20 -19.28 9.15
C LEU A 299 -8.58 -19.17 10.55
N LEU A 300 -8.35 -17.94 10.98
CA LEU A 300 -7.84 -17.59 12.29
C LEU A 300 -8.92 -16.85 13.07
N ILE A 301 -9.32 -17.48 14.17
CA ILE A 301 -10.29 -16.95 15.13
C ILE A 301 -9.52 -16.59 16.41
N GLY A 302 -9.22 -15.31 16.59
CA GLY A 302 -8.31 -14.85 17.64
C GLY A 302 -6.88 -15.39 17.47
N ASP A 303 -6.16 -15.59 18.59
CA ASP A 303 -4.72 -15.91 18.60
C ASP A 303 -4.38 -17.42 18.67
N LYS A 304 -5.38 -18.33 18.67
CA LYS A 304 -5.12 -19.72 19.10
C LYS A 304 -5.63 -20.84 18.20
N ASN A 305 -6.62 -20.59 17.32
CA ASN A 305 -7.23 -21.65 16.52
C ASN A 305 -7.09 -21.36 15.03
N GLU A 306 -6.29 -22.18 14.35
CA GLU A 306 -6.17 -22.24 12.90
C GLU A 306 -7.09 -23.35 12.38
N VAL A 307 -8.06 -22.99 11.54
CA VAL A 307 -9.06 -23.93 11.00
C VAL A 307 -8.90 -23.98 9.48
N PRO A 308 -8.52 -25.13 8.90
CA PRO A 308 -8.49 -25.30 7.46
C PRO A 308 -9.85 -25.02 6.84
N CYS A 309 -9.86 -24.20 5.80
CA CYS A 309 -11.07 -23.76 5.14
C CYS A 309 -10.86 -23.58 3.63
N ARG A 310 -11.97 -23.58 2.90
CA ARG A 310 -12.03 -23.19 1.50
C ARG A 310 -12.68 -21.83 1.38
N ILE A 311 -12.11 -20.97 0.56
CA ILE A 311 -12.57 -19.60 0.35
C ILE A 311 -13.09 -19.45 -1.08
N ILE A 312 -14.32 -18.95 -1.20
CA ILE A 312 -14.90 -18.52 -2.47
C ILE A 312 -15.02 -17.01 -2.42
N ILE A 313 -14.43 -16.32 -3.38
CA ILE A 313 -14.57 -14.87 -3.52
C ILE A 313 -15.35 -14.62 -4.80
N ASP A 314 -16.47 -13.92 -4.70
CA ASP A 314 -17.21 -13.43 -5.86
C ASP A 314 -17.27 -11.90 -5.86
N ARG A 315 -18.17 -11.37 -6.69
CA ARG A 315 -18.35 -9.92 -6.90
C ARG A 315 -18.87 -9.20 -5.68
N THR A 316 -19.68 -9.85 -4.85
CA THR A 316 -20.41 -9.20 -3.75
C THR A 316 -19.89 -9.65 -2.39
N ASP A 317 -19.48 -10.92 -2.29
CA ASP A 317 -19.24 -11.59 -1.04
C ASP A 317 -17.94 -12.41 -1.04
N ILE A 318 -17.52 -12.75 0.17
CA ILE A 318 -16.57 -13.80 0.45
C ILE A 318 -17.30 -14.89 1.24
N HIS A 319 -17.10 -16.14 0.84
CA HIS A 319 -17.67 -17.30 1.49
C HIS A 319 -16.56 -18.19 2.02
N LEU A 320 -16.70 -18.59 3.28
CA LEU A 320 -15.81 -19.49 3.98
C LEU A 320 -16.53 -20.82 4.16
N GLU A 321 -15.99 -21.88 3.57
CA GLU A 321 -16.45 -23.26 3.75
C GLU A 321 -15.51 -23.95 4.74
N LEU A 322 -16.03 -24.27 5.94
CA LEU A 322 -15.27 -24.89 7.02
C LEU A 322 -15.35 -26.41 6.93
N ASN A 323 -14.22 -27.07 7.13
CA ASN A 323 -14.16 -28.54 7.14
C ASN A 323 -14.72 -29.14 8.45
N ASP A 324 -14.64 -28.40 9.56
CA ASP A 324 -15.13 -28.81 10.89
C ASP A 324 -16.30 -27.93 11.37
N LEU A 325 -17.39 -28.57 11.80
CA LEU A 325 -18.60 -27.89 12.30
C LEU A 325 -18.37 -27.16 13.64
N ALA A 326 -17.45 -27.62 14.50
CA ALA A 326 -17.25 -27.02 15.82
C ALA A 326 -16.70 -25.59 15.73
N ALA A 327 -15.90 -25.30 14.70
CA ALA A 327 -15.36 -23.97 14.43
C ALA A 327 -16.45 -22.96 14.03
N SER A 328 -17.52 -23.42 13.38
CA SER A 328 -18.62 -22.55 12.93
C SER A 328 -19.38 -21.92 14.08
N THR A 329 -19.43 -22.58 15.25
CA THR A 329 -20.23 -22.14 16.39
C THR A 329 -19.54 -20.98 17.13
N HIS A 330 -18.21 -20.97 17.19
CA HIS A 330 -17.43 -19.90 17.84
C HIS A 330 -17.59 -18.54 17.14
N ILE A 331 -17.62 -18.53 15.81
CA ILE A 331 -17.77 -17.32 14.97
C ILE A 331 -19.18 -16.69 15.09
N THR A 332 -20.14 -17.42 15.66
CA THR A 332 -21.53 -16.96 15.80
C THR A 332 -21.87 -16.40 17.17
N SER A 333 -20.86 -16.14 18.01
CA SER A 333 -21.07 -15.49 19.30
C SER A 333 -21.36 -13.99 19.12
N PRO A 334 -22.22 -13.36 19.96
CA PRO A 334 -22.55 -11.95 19.82
C PRO A 334 -21.30 -11.06 20.02
N GLY A 335 -20.91 -10.29 19.01
CA GLY A 335 -19.77 -9.38 19.11
C GLY A 335 -19.23 -8.93 17.75
N LEU A 336 -18.41 -7.89 17.76
CA LEU A 336 -17.64 -7.44 16.61
C LEU A 336 -16.40 -8.32 16.50
N GLU A 337 -16.33 -9.15 15.46
CA GLU A 337 -15.29 -10.17 15.32
C GLU A 337 -14.32 -9.79 14.20
N LEU A 338 -13.03 -9.84 14.53
CA LEU A 338 -11.94 -9.65 13.59
C LEU A 338 -11.45 -11.04 13.16
N LEU A 339 -11.65 -11.39 11.89
CA LEU A 339 -11.24 -12.67 11.32
C LEU A 339 -10.01 -12.46 10.44
N GLY A 340 -9.07 -13.41 10.51
CA GLY A 340 -7.92 -13.48 9.61
C GLY A 340 -8.01 -14.73 8.73
N ILE A 341 -7.70 -14.61 7.45
CA ILE A 341 -7.65 -15.73 6.51
C ILE A 341 -6.27 -15.74 5.86
N ASP A 342 -5.47 -16.75 6.14
CA ASP A 342 -4.21 -16.97 5.42
C ASP A 342 -4.47 -17.78 4.15
N PHE A 343 -3.90 -17.32 3.03
CA PHE A 343 -3.94 -17.99 1.74
C PHE A 343 -2.63 -18.76 1.50
N GLY A 344 -2.70 -20.08 1.61
CA GLY A 344 -1.59 -21.03 1.57
C GLY A 344 -1.77 -22.11 2.65
N GLU A 345 -0.97 -23.17 2.56
CA GLU A 345 -0.88 -24.17 3.64
C GLU A 345 -0.08 -23.59 4.81
N SER A 346 -0.42 -23.98 6.05
CA SER A 346 0.37 -23.58 7.22
C SER A 346 1.82 -24.01 7.00
N MET A 347 2.76 -23.05 6.98
CA MET A 347 4.18 -23.38 6.88
C MET A 347 4.61 -24.03 8.20
N VAL A 348 4.67 -25.36 8.19
CA VAL A 348 5.13 -26.20 9.31
C VAL A 348 6.57 -25.86 9.70
#